data_AF-A0A2H5X8A0-F1
#
_entry.id   AF-A0A2H5X8A0-F1
#
_cell.length_a   1.000
_cell.length_b   1.000
_cell.length_c   1.000
_cell.angle_alpha   90.00
_cell.angle_beta   90.00
_cell.angle_gamma   90.00
#
_symmetry.space_group_name_H-M   'P 1'
#
loop_
_entity.id
_entity.type
_entity.pdbx_description
1 polymer ?
#
loop_
_entity_poly.entity_id
_entity_poly.type
_entity_poly.pdbx_seq_one_letter_code
_entity_poly.pdbx_strand_id
1 'polypeptide(L)'
;MFSYRVAVWGLVASLLVILLWARYFGMTWQVALFHFGVYLFVQAIIMSRCTAEGGLLITEGCFTPMDIYTFGERQMLGARQLTLLSFLDGMHTRDLRGMLLTGFLDAQKVTEQARLRARRVFWLLVGGMLFAIAIALVVQMWLPYKYGAVNLYSYVYSAASIQFFRENAPFMGGVPTRREYPNGPLFAMVGALVCALLSYFRWRIAGFPLHPLGYAMAPSWGIVVFWFSMLVAWLIKVPLVRYGGMRAFRLLRPFFLGLIFGEFLSACMWSLIAWFWQLPTPTFPWP
;
A
#
# COMPACT_ATOMS: atom_id res chain seq x y z
N MET A 1 10.16 18.39 13.04
CA MET A 1 8.78 18.66 13.53
C MET A 1 8.69 18.66 15.06
N PHE A 2 9.37 17.74 15.75
CA PHE A 2 9.44 17.71 17.23
C PHE A 2 10.87 17.40 17.70
N SER A 3 11.13 17.56 19.01
CA SER A 3 12.33 17.02 19.65
C SER A 3 12.33 15.49 19.58
N TYR A 4 13.51 14.87 19.44
CA TYR A 4 13.67 13.41 19.40
C TYR A 4 12.98 12.71 20.58
N ARG A 5 13.02 13.32 21.77
CA ARG A 5 12.37 12.77 22.97
C ARG A 5 10.84 12.65 22.79
N VAL A 6 10.21 13.67 22.22
CA VAL A 6 8.76 13.68 21.97
C VAL A 6 8.38 12.67 20.90
N ALA A 7 9.21 12.49 19.87
CA ALA A 7 8.96 11.50 18.83
C ALA A 7 9.03 10.06 19.39
N VAL A 8 10.04 9.76 20.21
CA VAL A 8 10.19 8.43 20.83
C VAL A 8 9.05 8.14 21.80
N TRP A 9 8.75 9.06 22.71
CA TRP A 9 7.64 8.87 23.67
C TRP A 9 6.27 8.86 22.98
N GLY A 10 6.10 9.64 21.90
CA GLY A 10 4.90 9.59 21.08
C GLY A 10 4.70 8.25 20.39
N LEU A 11 5.77 7.65 19.86
CA LEU A 11 5.74 6.30 19.28
C LEU A 11 5.43 5.23 20.31
N VAL A 12 6.05 5.31 21.49
CA VAL A 12 5.78 4.37 22.59
C VAL A 12 4.34 4.49 23.05
N ALA A 13 3.84 5.71 23.26
CA ALA A 13 2.46 5.94 23.68
C ALA A 13 1.45 5.47 22.62
N SER A 14 1.66 5.76 21.33
CA SER A 14 0.76 5.30 20.27
C SER A 14 0.77 3.78 20.12
N LEU A 15 1.94 3.15 20.26
CA LEU A 15 2.06 1.70 20.27
C LEU A 15 1.32 1.09 21.47
N LEU A 16 1.45 1.65 22.67
CA LEU A 16 0.72 1.17 23.84
C LEU A 16 -0.80 1.29 23.65
N VAL A 17 -1.28 2.41 23.11
CA VAL A 17 -2.70 2.62 22.83
C VAL A 17 -3.23 1.58 21.85
N ILE A 18 -2.53 1.33 20.73
CA ILE A 18 -3.01 0.37 19.74
C ILE A 18 -2.96 -1.08 20.26
N LEU A 19 -1.98 -1.41 21.11
CA LEU A 19 -1.90 -2.72 21.77
C LEU A 19 -3.01 -2.92 22.80
N LEU A 20 -3.31 -1.90 23.61
CA LEU A 20 -4.43 -1.93 24.56
C LEU A 20 -5.76 -2.07 23.85
N TRP A 21 -5.96 -1.34 22.75
CA TRP A 21 -7.13 -1.45 21.89
C TRP A 21 -7.26 -2.87 21.34
N ALA A 22 -6.20 -3.43 20.75
CA ALA A 22 -6.20 -4.81 20.23
C ALA A 22 -6.49 -5.85 21.33
N ARG A 23 -5.95 -5.64 22.53
CA ARG A 23 -6.20 -6.49 23.70
C ARG A 23 -7.66 -6.44 24.13
N TYR A 24 -8.27 -5.26 24.14
CA TYR A 24 -9.69 -5.08 24.48
C TYR A 24 -10.61 -5.88 23.55
N PHE A 25 -10.33 -5.89 22.24
CA PHE A 25 -11.11 -6.68 21.28
C PHE A 25 -10.84 -8.19 21.39
N GLY A 26 -9.75 -8.60 22.04
CA GLY A 26 -9.50 -9.99 22.41
C GLY A 26 -8.27 -10.62 21.80
N MET A 27 -7.36 -9.84 21.21
CA MET A 27 -6.05 -10.34 20.80
C MET A 27 -5.18 -10.61 22.03
N THR A 28 -4.28 -11.58 21.91
CA THR A 28 -3.19 -11.76 22.88
C THR A 28 -2.12 -10.69 22.68
N TRP A 29 -1.38 -10.37 23.74
CA TRP A 29 -0.30 -9.37 23.68
C TRP A 29 0.77 -9.72 22.64
N GLN A 30 1.11 -11.01 22.56
CA GLN A 30 2.10 -11.52 21.61
C GLN A 30 1.65 -11.29 20.17
N VAL A 31 0.40 -11.64 19.85
CA VAL A 31 -0.14 -11.51 18.49
C VAL A 31 -0.28 -10.04 18.08
N ALA A 32 -0.78 -9.20 19.00
CA ALA A 32 -0.91 -7.76 18.75
C ALA A 32 0.46 -7.09 18.55
N LEU A 33 1.43 -7.37 19.43
CA LEU A 33 2.78 -6.81 19.32
C LEU A 33 3.48 -7.23 18.04
N PHE A 34 3.37 -8.49 17.67
CA PHE A 34 3.94 -9.00 16.43
C PHE A 34 3.27 -8.34 15.22
N HIS A 35 1.93 -8.29 15.17
CA HIS A 35 1.19 -7.75 14.03
C HIS A 35 1.52 -6.27 13.78
N PHE A 36 1.35 -5.42 14.81
CA PHE A 36 1.66 -3.99 14.68
C PHE A 36 3.15 -3.70 14.56
N GLY A 37 4.00 -4.54 15.16
CA GLY A 37 5.45 -4.44 15.01
C GLY A 37 5.88 -4.68 13.57
N VAL A 38 5.40 -5.76 12.94
CA VAL A 38 5.67 -6.05 11.53
C VAL A 38 5.10 -4.96 10.62
N TYR A 39 3.86 -4.53 10.87
CA TYR A 39 3.23 -3.45 10.11
C TYR A 39 4.07 -2.16 10.12
N LEU A 40 4.41 -1.64 11.30
CA LEU A 40 5.10 -0.35 11.44
C LEU A 40 6.58 -0.41 11.06
N PHE A 41 7.31 -1.44 11.53
CA PHE A 41 8.78 -1.47 11.42
C PHE A 41 9.29 -2.24 10.20
N VAL A 42 8.45 -3.07 9.57
CA VAL A 42 8.86 -3.83 8.39
C VAL A 42 8.09 -3.33 7.18
N GLN A 43 6.76 -3.49 7.19
CA GLN A 43 5.94 -3.25 6.02
C GLN A 43 5.92 -1.76 5.62
N ALA A 44 5.65 -0.87 6.57
CA ALA A 44 5.59 0.56 6.30
C ALA A 44 6.94 1.12 5.85
N ILE A 45 8.04 0.66 6.45
CA ILE A 45 9.39 1.07 6.04
C ILE A 45 9.70 0.59 4.62
N ILE A 46 9.47 -0.70 4.33
CA ILE A 46 9.71 -1.25 2.99
C ILE A 46 8.87 -0.51 1.94
N MET A 47 7.58 -0.30 2.19
CA MET A 47 6.72 0.45 1.25
C MET A 47 7.19 1.90 1.08
N SER A 48 7.64 2.58 2.15
CA SER A 48 8.18 3.93 2.02
C SER A 48 9.47 3.99 1.20
N ARG A 49 10.29 2.93 1.23
CA ARG A 49 11.47 2.80 0.36
C ARG A 49 11.07 2.49 -1.07
N CYS A 50 10.02 1.69 -1.27
CA CYS A 50 9.48 1.40 -2.60
C CYS A 50 9.00 2.67 -3.32
N THR A 51 8.35 3.60 -2.63
CA THR A 51 8.01 4.91 -3.21
C THR A 51 9.26 5.78 -3.37
N ALA A 52 10.06 5.97 -2.32
CA ALA A 52 11.13 6.95 -2.31
C ALA A 52 12.35 6.56 -3.18
N GLU A 53 12.77 5.30 -3.15
CA GLU A 53 13.91 4.78 -3.93
C GLU A 53 13.45 4.21 -5.28
N GLY A 54 12.34 3.47 -5.28
CA GLY A 54 11.85 2.75 -6.46
C GLY A 54 10.99 3.60 -7.40
N GLY A 55 10.45 4.74 -6.93
CA GLY A 55 9.53 5.56 -7.72
C GLY A 55 8.23 4.84 -8.08
N LEU A 56 7.83 3.84 -7.29
CA LEU A 56 6.59 3.09 -7.51
C LEU A 56 5.39 4.02 -7.36
N LEU A 57 4.59 4.12 -8.43
CA LEU A 57 3.39 4.95 -8.50
C LEU A 57 2.26 4.43 -7.60
N ILE A 58 2.16 3.10 -7.49
CA ILE A 58 1.18 2.41 -6.63
C ILE A 58 1.96 1.56 -5.64
N THR A 59 1.75 1.82 -4.35
CA THR A 59 2.27 0.98 -3.27
C THR A 59 1.15 0.15 -2.65
N GLU A 60 1.02 -1.07 -3.15
CA GLU A 60 0.17 -2.08 -2.52
C GLU A 60 1.04 -3.03 -1.72
N GLY A 61 0.58 -3.43 -0.53
CA GLY A 61 1.30 -4.36 0.32
C GLY A 61 1.44 -5.71 -0.37
N CYS A 62 2.68 -6.11 -0.69
CA CYS A 62 2.93 -7.43 -1.30
C CYS A 62 2.80 -8.59 -0.31
N PHE A 63 2.80 -8.29 0.98
CA PHE A 63 2.56 -9.22 2.08
C PHE A 63 1.84 -8.48 3.21
N THR A 64 1.16 -9.23 4.06
CA THR A 64 0.56 -8.78 5.32
C THR A 64 1.29 -9.45 6.50
N PRO A 65 1.22 -8.90 7.73
CA PRO A 65 1.74 -9.59 8.91
C PRO A 65 1.16 -11.00 9.09
N MET A 66 -0.06 -11.25 8.61
CA MET A 66 -0.70 -12.57 8.62
C MET A 66 -0.02 -13.60 7.69
N ASP A 67 0.65 -13.15 6.64
CA ASP A 67 1.41 -14.04 5.77
C ASP A 67 2.62 -14.64 6.48
N ILE A 68 3.19 -13.96 7.48
CA ILE A 68 4.29 -14.52 8.27
C ILE A 68 3.80 -15.63 9.20
N TYR A 69 2.56 -15.52 9.70
CA TYR A 69 1.94 -16.60 10.49
C TYR A 69 1.68 -17.88 9.67
N THR A 70 1.73 -17.84 8.32
CA THR A 70 1.67 -19.06 7.47
C THR A 70 2.84 -20.00 7.68
N PHE A 71 3.99 -19.48 8.13
CA PHE A 71 5.16 -20.31 8.41
C PHE A 71 4.93 -21.23 9.61
N GLY A 72 4.03 -20.80 10.52
CA GLY A 72 3.52 -21.60 11.63
C GLY A 72 2.13 -22.14 11.36
N GLU A 73 1.51 -22.70 12.40
CA GLU A 73 0.13 -23.17 12.33
C GLU A 73 -0.83 -22.02 12.63
N ARG A 74 -1.36 -21.37 11.58
CA ARG A 74 -2.38 -20.31 11.68
C ARG A 74 -3.55 -20.68 12.60
N GLN A 75 -3.89 -21.96 12.68
CA GLN A 75 -4.96 -22.51 13.52
C GLN A 75 -4.73 -22.30 15.03
N MET A 76 -3.47 -22.21 15.47
CA MET A 76 -3.12 -22.02 16.89
C MET A 76 -3.55 -20.65 17.43
N LEU A 77 -3.84 -19.68 16.55
CA LEU A 77 -4.31 -18.35 16.93
C LEU A 77 -5.76 -18.39 17.44
N GLY A 78 -6.53 -19.42 17.07
CA GLY A 78 -7.95 -19.55 17.42
C GLY A 78 -8.86 -18.59 16.65
N ALA A 79 -10.13 -18.97 16.50
CA ALA A 79 -11.09 -18.26 15.65
C ALA A 79 -11.22 -16.77 15.98
N ARG A 80 -11.30 -16.42 17.27
CA ARG A 80 -11.44 -15.02 17.72
C ARG A 80 -10.28 -14.12 17.25
N GLN A 81 -9.04 -14.59 17.36
CA GLN A 81 -7.88 -13.78 16.94
C GLN A 81 -7.79 -13.69 15.42
N LEU A 82 -8.11 -14.79 14.71
CA LEU A 82 -8.15 -14.79 13.26
C LEU A 82 -9.19 -13.81 12.70
N THR A 83 -10.39 -13.75 13.29
CA THR A 83 -11.42 -12.78 12.89
C THR A 83 -10.92 -11.34 13.05
N LEU A 84 -10.27 -11.02 14.17
CA LEU A 84 -9.73 -9.67 14.41
C LEU A 84 -8.59 -9.33 13.44
N LEU A 85 -7.70 -10.29 13.17
CA LEU A 85 -6.62 -10.10 12.20
C LEU A 85 -7.17 -9.90 10.78
N SER A 86 -8.24 -10.60 10.39
CA SER A 86 -8.89 -10.39 9.08
C SER A 86 -9.39 -8.95 8.90
N PHE A 87 -9.95 -8.33 9.96
CA PHE A 87 -10.30 -6.91 9.94
C PHE A 87 -9.06 -6.02 9.79
N LEU A 88 -8.03 -6.27 10.59
CA LEU A 88 -6.83 -5.43 10.59
C LEU A 88 -6.07 -5.46 9.27
N ASP A 89 -5.99 -6.63 8.64
CA ASP A 89 -5.29 -6.75 7.36
C ASP A 89 -6.03 -6.05 6.22
N GLY A 90 -7.35 -6.24 6.17
CA GLY A 90 -8.19 -5.55 5.20
C GLY A 90 -8.15 -4.02 5.36
N MET A 91 -8.08 -3.53 6.60
CA MET A 91 -8.12 -2.09 6.88
C MET A 91 -6.76 -1.40 6.74
N HIS A 92 -5.66 -2.04 7.15
CA HIS A 92 -4.38 -1.34 7.33
C HIS A 92 -3.22 -1.89 6.51
N THR A 93 -3.19 -3.20 6.24
CA THR A 93 -1.95 -3.84 5.78
C THR A 93 -2.00 -4.15 4.28
N ARG A 94 -3.17 -4.36 3.68
CA ARG A 94 -3.24 -4.72 2.26
C ARG A 94 -3.08 -3.52 1.33
N ASP A 95 -3.93 -2.51 1.47
CA ASP A 95 -3.88 -1.30 0.63
C ASP A 95 -3.08 -0.20 1.33
N LEU A 96 -1.86 0.02 0.84
CA LEU A 96 -0.91 0.98 1.40
C LEU A 96 -0.72 2.21 0.51
N ARG A 97 -1.56 2.41 -0.50
CA ARG A 97 -1.45 3.51 -1.47
C ARG A 97 -1.56 4.88 -0.82
N GLY A 98 -2.32 4.95 0.28
CA GLY A 98 -2.48 6.13 1.13
C GLY A 98 -1.70 6.05 2.44
N MET A 99 -0.61 5.27 2.53
CA MET A 99 0.11 5.10 3.78
C MET A 99 0.55 6.44 4.38
N LEU A 100 0.18 6.68 5.63
CA LEU A 100 0.42 7.97 6.29
C LEU A 100 1.92 8.31 6.40
N LEU A 101 2.77 7.28 6.59
CA LEU A 101 4.21 7.48 6.77
C LEU A 101 4.85 8.19 5.57
N THR A 102 4.54 7.79 4.33
CA THR A 102 5.10 8.45 3.13
C THR A 102 4.60 9.90 3.03
N GLY A 103 3.31 10.14 3.28
CA GLY A 103 2.77 11.50 3.33
C GLY A 103 3.46 12.39 4.36
N PHE A 104 3.78 11.87 5.55
CA PHE A 104 4.54 12.61 6.56
C PHE A 104 6.00 12.86 6.14
N LEU A 105 6.67 11.88 5.51
CA LEU A 105 8.05 12.05 5.03
C LEU A 105 8.14 13.10 3.91
N ASP A 106 7.22 13.06 2.95
CA ASP A 106 7.15 14.04 1.87
C ASP A 106 6.84 15.44 2.41
N ALA A 107 5.86 15.55 3.32
CA ALA A 107 5.53 16.82 3.94
C ALA A 107 6.69 17.38 4.77
N GLN A 108 7.49 16.54 5.43
CA GLN A 108 8.71 16.98 6.11
C GLN A 108 9.72 17.54 5.10
N LYS A 109 9.91 16.87 3.96
CA LYS A 109 10.85 17.34 2.94
C LYS A 109 10.42 18.65 2.29
N VAL A 110 9.12 18.79 1.98
CA VAL A 110 8.53 20.03 1.46
C VAL A 110 8.67 21.16 2.49
N THR A 111 8.42 20.87 3.77
CA THR A 111 8.56 21.86 4.85
C THR A 111 9.99 22.41 4.91
N GLU A 112 11.00 21.54 4.80
CA GLU A 112 12.40 21.92 4.80
C GLU A 112 12.76 22.79 3.58
N GLN A 113 12.41 22.33 2.38
CA GLN A 113 12.76 23.02 1.13
C GLN A 113 12.05 24.37 0.98
N ALA A 114 10.78 24.45 1.36
CA ALA A 114 10.00 25.69 1.31
C ALA A 114 10.18 26.57 2.56
N ARG A 115 11.05 26.19 3.50
CA ARG A 115 11.32 26.89 4.77
C ARG A 115 10.05 27.20 5.57
N LEU A 116 9.09 26.27 5.57
CA LEU A 116 7.82 26.42 6.28
C LEU A 116 7.98 26.13 7.77
N ARG A 117 7.04 26.66 8.57
CA ARG A 117 6.99 26.36 10.01
C ARG A 117 6.49 24.93 10.22
N ALA A 118 7.39 24.03 10.59
CA ALA A 118 7.12 22.60 10.79
C ALA A 118 5.89 22.30 11.68
N ARG A 119 5.69 23.07 12.75
CA ARG A 119 4.52 22.92 13.64
C ARG A 119 3.19 23.22 12.96
N ARG A 120 3.14 24.20 12.04
CA ARG A 120 1.92 24.52 11.28
C ARG A 120 1.62 23.42 10.28
N VAL A 121 2.62 22.95 9.55
CA VAL A 121 2.46 21.85 8.58
C VAL A 121 1.97 20.59 9.29
N PHE A 122 2.54 20.25 10.45
CA PHE A 122 2.07 19.12 11.26
C PHE A 122 0.56 19.21 11.58
N TRP A 123 0.09 20.34 12.12
CA TRP A 123 -1.33 20.49 12.46
C TRP A 123 -2.24 20.53 11.23
N LEU A 124 -1.76 21.05 10.09
CA LEU A 124 -2.49 20.97 8.83
C LEU A 124 -2.63 19.52 8.34
N LEU A 125 -1.59 18.70 8.47
CA LEU A 125 -1.66 17.27 8.12
C LEU A 125 -2.63 16.53 9.05
N VAL A 126 -2.55 16.75 10.36
CA VAL A 126 -3.47 16.13 11.32
C VAL A 126 -4.90 16.57 11.05
N GLY A 127 -5.15 17.86 10.85
CA GLY A 127 -6.47 18.39 10.54
C GLY A 127 -7.02 17.83 9.23
N GLY A 128 -6.20 17.79 8.17
CA GLY A 128 -6.57 17.22 6.88
C GLY A 128 -6.87 15.73 6.97
N MET A 129 -6.09 14.97 7.73
CA MET A 129 -6.31 13.55 7.97
C MET A 129 -7.64 13.30 8.70
N LEU A 130 -7.90 14.01 9.80
CA LEU A 130 -9.15 13.86 10.56
C LEU A 130 -10.37 14.26 9.73
N PHE A 131 -10.25 15.34 8.94
CA PHE A 131 -11.29 15.78 8.03
C PHE A 131 -11.55 14.75 6.92
N ALA A 132 -10.50 14.18 6.33
CA ALA A 132 -10.62 13.12 5.33
C ALA A 132 -11.29 11.87 5.91
N ILE A 133 -10.94 11.46 7.12
CA ILE A 133 -11.60 10.33 7.81
C ILE A 133 -13.08 10.63 8.03
N ALA A 134 -13.43 11.82 8.52
CA ALA A 134 -14.82 12.19 8.77
C ALA A 134 -15.67 12.17 7.48
N ILE A 135 -15.15 12.77 6.39
CA ILE A 135 -15.83 12.75 5.09
C ILE A 135 -15.93 11.32 4.56
N ALA A 136 -14.83 10.57 4.60
CA ALA A 136 -14.80 9.20 4.10
C ALA A 136 -15.83 8.32 4.83
N LEU A 137 -15.96 8.43 6.15
CA LEU A 137 -16.97 7.71 6.92
C LEU A 137 -18.39 8.05 6.47
N VAL A 138 -18.71 9.35 6.34
CA VAL A 138 -20.03 9.80 5.91
C VAL A 138 -20.35 9.31 4.50
N VAL A 139 -19.42 9.49 3.57
CA VAL A 139 -19.60 9.14 2.15
C VAL A 139 -19.68 7.63 1.96
N GLN A 140 -18.79 6.87 2.60
CA GLN A 140 -18.74 5.41 2.51
C GLN A 140 -19.94 4.74 3.16
N MET A 141 -20.58 5.37 4.15
CA MET A 141 -21.88 4.92 4.67
C MET A 141 -23.03 5.36 3.76
N TRP A 142 -23.05 6.60 3.29
CA TRP A 142 -24.21 7.12 2.55
C TRP A 142 -24.39 6.48 1.16
N LEU A 143 -23.31 6.31 0.39
CA LEU A 143 -23.33 5.75 -0.97
C LEU A 143 -23.99 4.36 -1.06
N PRO A 144 -23.52 3.33 -0.34
CA PRO A 144 -24.08 1.99 -0.45
C PRO A 144 -25.51 1.89 0.08
N TYR A 145 -25.90 2.70 1.07
CA TYR A 145 -27.27 2.73 1.56
C TYR A 145 -28.23 3.39 0.57
N LYS A 146 -27.77 4.39 -0.20
CA LYS A 146 -28.59 5.10 -1.17
C LYS A 146 -28.71 4.38 -2.52
N TYR A 147 -27.60 3.85 -3.03
CA TYR A 147 -27.53 3.27 -4.39
C TYR A 147 -27.51 1.73 -4.39
N GLY A 148 -27.40 1.12 -3.22
CA GLY A 148 -27.21 -0.32 -3.06
C GLY A 148 -25.76 -0.72 -3.32
N ALA A 149 -25.09 -1.29 -2.31
CA ALA A 149 -23.70 -1.74 -2.42
C ALA A 149 -23.44 -2.70 -3.61
N VAL A 150 -24.44 -3.50 -3.98
CA VAL A 150 -24.37 -4.47 -5.08
C VAL A 150 -24.23 -3.79 -6.45
N ASN A 151 -24.76 -2.57 -6.61
CA ASN A 151 -24.68 -1.80 -7.85
C ASN A 151 -23.41 -0.94 -7.94
N LEU A 152 -22.62 -0.87 -6.86
CA LEU A 152 -21.38 -0.12 -6.80
C LEU A 152 -20.19 -0.99 -7.18
N TYR A 153 -18.99 -0.40 -7.19
CA TYR A 153 -17.76 -1.08 -7.55
C TYR A 153 -17.52 -2.33 -6.69
N SER A 154 -17.66 -3.50 -7.31
CA SER A 154 -17.74 -4.79 -6.63
C SER A 154 -16.48 -5.13 -5.84
N TYR A 155 -15.31 -4.66 -6.27
CA TYR A 155 -14.06 -4.87 -5.55
C TYR A 155 -14.13 -4.29 -4.13
N VAL A 156 -14.51 -3.02 -3.98
CA VAL A 156 -14.56 -2.33 -2.68
C VAL A 156 -15.70 -2.86 -1.80
N TYR A 157 -16.88 -3.07 -2.39
CA TYR A 157 -18.07 -3.38 -1.60
C TYR A 157 -18.30 -4.88 -1.36
N SER A 158 -17.76 -5.76 -2.21
CA SER A 158 -18.07 -7.19 -2.17
C SER A 158 -16.85 -8.12 -2.18
N ALA A 159 -15.70 -7.73 -2.74
CA ALA A 159 -14.53 -8.61 -2.80
C ALA A 159 -13.54 -8.34 -1.67
N ALA A 160 -12.98 -7.13 -1.61
CA ALA A 160 -11.92 -6.75 -0.68
C ALA A 160 -12.39 -6.80 0.78
N SER A 161 -13.63 -6.40 1.05
CA SER A 161 -14.23 -6.36 2.40
C SER A 161 -14.34 -7.74 3.06
N ILE A 162 -14.46 -8.81 2.27
CA ILE A 162 -14.63 -10.19 2.76
C ILE A 162 -13.45 -11.11 2.42
N GLN A 163 -12.48 -10.65 1.64
CA GLN A 163 -11.35 -11.44 1.17
C GLN A 163 -10.62 -12.14 2.34
N PHE A 164 -10.17 -11.36 3.32
CA PHE A 164 -9.43 -11.90 4.46
C PHE A 164 -10.28 -12.83 5.33
N PHE A 165 -11.58 -12.60 5.43
CA PHE A 165 -12.47 -13.53 6.14
C PHE A 165 -12.60 -14.86 5.39
N ARG A 166 -12.72 -14.83 4.06
CA ARG A 166 -12.77 -16.04 3.23
C ARG A 166 -11.47 -16.83 3.30
N GLU A 167 -10.33 -16.16 3.26
CA GLU A 167 -9.00 -16.77 3.40
C GLU A 167 -8.82 -17.40 4.79
N ASN A 168 -9.35 -16.78 5.85
CA ASN A 168 -9.20 -17.30 7.22
C ASN A 168 -10.29 -18.28 7.66
N ALA A 169 -11.46 -18.30 7.01
CA ALA A 169 -12.60 -19.14 7.41
C ALA A 169 -12.25 -20.64 7.57
N PRO A 170 -11.46 -21.28 6.69
CA PRO A 170 -11.08 -22.68 6.84
C PRO A 170 -10.30 -22.97 8.14
N PHE A 171 -9.58 -21.98 8.67
CA PHE A 171 -8.75 -22.12 9.87
C PHE A 171 -9.51 -21.83 11.17
N MET A 172 -10.68 -21.19 11.09
CA MET A 172 -11.53 -20.90 12.25
C MET A 172 -12.30 -22.13 12.75
N GLY A 173 -12.57 -23.10 11.88
CA GLY A 173 -13.40 -24.28 12.19
C GLY A 173 -12.68 -25.44 12.90
N GLY A 174 -11.38 -25.31 13.19
CA GLY A 174 -10.62 -26.35 13.91
C GLY A 174 -10.43 -27.67 13.14
N VAL A 175 -10.87 -27.76 11.88
CA VAL A 175 -10.57 -28.91 11.01
C VAL A 175 -9.08 -28.86 10.71
N PRO A 176 -8.29 -29.91 11.01
CA PRO A 176 -6.86 -29.93 10.70
C PRO A 176 -6.69 -29.91 9.18
N THR A 177 -6.52 -28.71 8.63
CA THR A 177 -6.12 -28.55 7.24
C THR A 177 -4.61 -28.74 7.20
N ARG A 178 -4.15 -29.57 6.26
CA ARG A 178 -2.72 -29.67 5.89
C ARG A 178 -2.16 -28.25 5.79
N ARG A 179 -0.92 -28.01 6.27
CA ARG A 179 -0.22 -26.71 6.11
C ARG A 179 -0.57 -26.15 4.74
N GLU A 180 -1.19 -24.97 4.72
CA GLU A 180 -1.71 -24.33 3.50
C GLU A 180 -0.62 -24.26 2.43
N TYR A 181 0.61 -23.97 2.87
CA TYR A 181 1.82 -23.96 2.07
C TYR A 181 2.94 -24.75 2.76
N PRO A 182 3.04 -26.07 2.56
CA PRO A 182 4.07 -26.88 3.22
C PRO A 182 5.49 -26.43 2.83
N ASN A 183 5.63 -25.87 1.62
CA ASN A 183 6.88 -25.31 1.10
C ASN A 183 6.99 -23.80 1.31
N GLY A 184 6.05 -23.15 2.01
CA GLY A 184 6.05 -21.71 2.23
C GLY A 184 7.35 -21.19 2.84
N PRO A 185 7.86 -21.79 3.94
CA PRO A 185 9.15 -21.41 4.51
C PRO A 185 10.33 -21.59 3.54
N LEU A 186 10.31 -22.63 2.71
CA LEU A 186 11.34 -22.86 1.70
C LEU A 186 11.36 -21.74 0.66
N PHE A 187 10.21 -21.39 0.10
CA PHE A 187 10.12 -20.29 -0.87
C PHE A 187 10.47 -18.93 -0.24
N ALA A 188 10.10 -18.71 1.02
CA ALA A 188 10.50 -17.51 1.76
C ALA A 188 12.03 -17.44 1.94
N MET A 189 12.68 -18.55 2.29
CA MET A 189 14.15 -18.62 2.37
C MET A 189 14.81 -18.38 1.03
N VAL A 190 14.28 -18.97 -0.06
CA VAL A 190 14.79 -18.73 -1.41
C VAL A 190 14.64 -17.26 -1.78
N GLY A 191 13.47 -16.66 -1.56
CA GLY A 191 13.23 -15.25 -1.82
C GLY A 191 14.15 -14.33 -1.01
N ALA A 192 14.37 -14.65 0.28
CA ALA A 192 15.30 -13.94 1.14
C ALA A 192 16.75 -14.05 0.63
N LEU A 193 17.18 -15.26 0.23
CA LEU A 193 18.50 -15.50 -0.33
C LEU A 193 18.71 -14.71 -1.62
N VAL A 194 17.77 -14.76 -2.57
CA VAL A 194 17.85 -14.00 -3.82
C VAL A 194 17.90 -12.50 -3.53
N CYS A 195 17.05 -11.99 -2.63
CA CYS A 195 17.05 -10.58 -2.27
C CYS A 195 18.37 -10.14 -1.61
N ALA A 196 18.96 -10.99 -0.75
CA ALA A 196 20.25 -10.75 -0.13
C ALA A 196 21.38 -10.73 -1.16
N LEU A 197 21.40 -11.68 -2.11
CA LEU A 197 22.37 -11.73 -3.21
C LEU A 197 22.25 -10.50 -4.12
N LEU A 198 21.04 -10.10 -4.51
CA LEU A 198 20.81 -8.89 -5.29
C LEU A 198 21.28 -7.64 -4.55
N SER A 199 21.02 -7.56 -3.25
CA SER A 199 21.49 -6.45 -2.40
C SER A 199 23.02 -6.41 -2.31
N TYR A 200 23.66 -7.58 -2.15
CA TYR A 200 25.11 -7.71 -2.12
C TYR A 200 25.76 -7.31 -3.46
N PHE A 201 25.26 -7.82 -4.59
CA PHE A 201 25.79 -7.46 -5.91
C PHE A 201 25.59 -5.99 -6.22
N ARG A 202 24.46 -5.41 -5.84
CA ARG A 202 24.22 -3.97 -6.00
C ARG A 202 25.17 -3.12 -5.16
N TRP A 203 25.57 -3.60 -3.98
CA TRP A 203 26.57 -2.92 -3.15
C TRP A 203 27.99 -3.05 -3.70
N ARG A 204 28.35 -4.20 -4.29
CA ARG A 204 29.71 -4.48 -4.77
C ARG A 204 29.98 -4.02 -6.20
N ILE A 205 28.97 -4.05 -7.07
CA ILE A 205 29.10 -3.79 -8.51
C ILE A 205 28.38 -2.48 -8.83
N ALA A 206 29.16 -1.42 -9.11
CA ALA A 206 28.62 -0.15 -9.53
C ALA A 206 27.83 -0.29 -10.84
N GLY A 207 26.58 0.17 -10.86
CA GLY A 207 25.72 0.09 -12.05
C GLY A 207 25.03 -1.26 -12.27
N PHE A 208 25.03 -2.17 -11.28
CA PHE A 208 24.28 -3.42 -11.39
C PHE A 208 22.80 -3.18 -11.70
N PRO A 209 22.24 -3.77 -12.78
CA PRO A 209 20.94 -3.38 -13.31
C PRO A 209 19.77 -3.88 -12.47
N LEU A 210 19.91 -5.01 -11.76
CA LEU A 210 18.82 -5.60 -11.00
C LEU A 210 18.68 -4.96 -9.62
N HIS A 211 17.43 -4.67 -9.23
CA HIS A 211 17.11 -4.02 -7.97
C HIS A 211 16.41 -5.00 -7.02
N PRO A 212 16.86 -5.14 -5.75
CA PRO A 212 16.21 -6.03 -4.77
C PRO A 212 14.74 -5.63 -4.51
N LEU A 213 14.44 -4.34 -4.38
CA LEU A 213 13.05 -3.85 -4.30
C LEU A 213 12.19 -4.23 -5.50
N GLY A 214 12.72 -4.20 -6.72
CA GLY A 214 11.98 -4.61 -7.92
C GLY A 214 11.61 -6.09 -7.87
N TYR A 215 12.53 -6.93 -7.40
CA TYR A 215 12.26 -8.36 -7.15
C TYR A 215 11.18 -8.56 -6.08
N ALA A 216 11.29 -7.86 -4.95
CA ALA A 216 10.34 -7.99 -3.84
C ALA A 216 8.92 -7.50 -4.19
N MET A 217 8.82 -6.48 -5.04
CA MET A 217 7.54 -5.89 -5.45
C MET A 217 6.95 -6.53 -6.71
N ALA A 218 7.69 -7.39 -7.41
CA ALA A 218 7.25 -8.03 -8.65
C ALA A 218 5.85 -8.67 -8.56
N PRO A 219 5.45 -9.36 -7.46
CA PRO A 219 4.11 -9.94 -7.33
C PRO A 219 3.04 -8.94 -6.86
N SER A 220 3.40 -7.69 -6.58
CA SER A 220 2.41 -6.67 -6.24
C SER A 220 1.50 -6.41 -7.42
N TRP A 221 0.22 -6.26 -7.14
CA TRP A 221 -0.80 -6.09 -8.16
C TRP A 221 -0.53 -4.85 -9.03
N GLY A 222 0.01 -3.76 -8.45
CA GLY A 222 0.43 -2.58 -9.22
C GLY A 222 1.48 -2.90 -10.28
N ILE A 223 2.52 -3.68 -9.96
CA ILE A 223 3.51 -4.07 -10.96
C ILE A 223 2.89 -4.99 -12.02
N VAL A 224 2.05 -5.94 -11.61
CA VAL A 224 1.39 -6.88 -12.54
C VAL A 224 0.50 -6.16 -13.56
N VAL A 225 -0.14 -5.05 -13.18
CA VAL A 225 -0.97 -4.27 -14.11
C VAL A 225 -0.11 -3.34 -14.98
N PHE A 226 0.92 -2.71 -14.42
CA PHE A 226 1.68 -1.68 -15.13
C PHE A 226 2.97 -2.15 -15.81
N TRP A 227 3.40 -3.40 -15.65
CA TRP A 227 4.73 -3.83 -16.12
C TRP A 227 4.95 -3.51 -17.61
N PHE A 228 3.93 -3.71 -18.46
CA PHE A 228 4.04 -3.45 -19.89
C PHE A 228 4.12 -1.95 -20.19
N SER A 229 3.29 -1.14 -19.55
CA SER A 229 3.35 0.33 -19.66
C SER A 229 4.68 0.89 -19.16
N MET A 230 5.23 0.32 -18.07
CA MET A 230 6.56 0.65 -17.55
C MET A 230 7.67 0.25 -18.53
N LEU A 231 7.53 -0.91 -19.19
CA LEU A 231 8.46 -1.37 -20.22
C LEU A 231 8.45 -0.43 -21.44
N VAL A 232 7.27 -0.05 -21.94
CA VAL A 232 7.13 0.92 -23.04
C VAL A 232 7.73 2.27 -22.65
N ALA A 233 7.41 2.77 -21.45
CA ALA A 233 7.99 4.00 -20.95
C ALA A 233 9.53 3.93 -20.86
N TRP A 234 10.08 2.79 -20.43
CA TRP A 234 11.52 2.56 -20.40
C TRP A 234 12.13 2.52 -21.80
N LEU A 235 11.53 1.80 -22.75
CA LEU A 235 11.99 1.70 -24.15
C LEU A 235 11.99 3.05 -24.86
N ILE A 236 11.05 3.95 -24.53
CA ILE A 236 11.02 5.31 -25.08
C ILE A 236 12.02 6.21 -24.35
N LYS A 237 12.05 6.16 -23.02
CA LYS A 237 12.85 7.07 -22.19
C LYS A 237 14.36 6.84 -22.35
N VAL A 238 14.81 5.59 -22.43
CA VAL A 238 16.24 5.25 -22.54
C VAL A 238 16.89 5.90 -23.76
N PRO A 239 16.43 5.70 -25.01
CA PRO A 239 17.03 6.33 -26.18
C PRO A 239 16.84 7.85 -26.16
N LEU A 240 15.69 8.34 -25.70
CA LEU A 240 15.41 9.77 -25.61
C LEU A 240 16.41 10.50 -24.69
N VAL A 241 16.73 9.93 -23.53
CA VAL A 241 17.72 10.49 -22.61
C VAL A 241 19.15 10.22 -23.11
N ARG A 242 19.43 9.05 -23.66
CA ARG A 242 20.78 8.65 -24.09
C ARG A 242 21.27 9.40 -25.33
N TYR A 243 20.39 9.63 -26.30
CA TYR A 243 20.73 10.31 -27.57
C TYR A 243 20.29 11.77 -27.60
N GLY A 244 19.11 12.09 -27.04
CA GLY A 244 18.58 13.46 -27.04
C GLY A 244 19.01 14.31 -25.83
N GLY A 245 19.58 13.69 -24.80
CA GLY A 245 19.99 14.35 -23.57
C GLY A 245 18.83 15.01 -22.81
N MET A 246 19.17 15.80 -21.79
CA MET A 246 18.17 16.45 -20.94
C MET A 246 17.36 17.55 -21.67
N ARG A 247 17.87 18.07 -22.80
CA ARG A 247 17.16 19.06 -23.61
C ARG A 247 15.97 18.43 -24.34
N ALA A 248 16.16 17.30 -25.01
CA ALA A 248 15.08 16.57 -25.66
C ALA A 248 14.02 16.10 -24.64
N PHE A 249 14.46 15.64 -23.46
CA PHE A 249 13.54 15.28 -22.38
C PHE A 249 12.64 16.42 -21.93
N ARG A 250 13.20 17.62 -21.73
CA ARG A 250 12.40 18.81 -21.36
C ARG A 250 11.44 19.24 -22.48
N LEU A 251 11.84 19.09 -23.74
CA LEU A 251 11.00 19.42 -24.90
C LEU A 251 9.80 18.47 -25.03
N LEU A 252 9.99 17.17 -24.79
CA LEU A 252 8.94 16.15 -24.89
C LEU A 252 8.12 15.98 -23.60
N ARG A 253 8.54 16.57 -22.49
CA ARG A 253 7.80 16.51 -21.21
C ARG A 253 6.32 16.93 -21.34
N PRO A 254 5.95 18.02 -22.06
CA PRO A 254 4.55 18.39 -22.23
C PRO A 254 3.73 17.34 -22.98
N PHE A 255 4.32 16.61 -23.93
CA PHE A 255 3.64 15.52 -24.64
C PHE A 255 3.26 14.38 -23.69
N PHE A 256 4.20 13.91 -22.87
CA PHE A 256 3.91 12.85 -21.88
C PHE A 256 2.89 13.30 -20.82
N LEU A 257 3.00 14.54 -20.35
CA LEU A 257 1.98 15.13 -19.48
C LEU A 257 0.62 15.20 -20.19
N GLY A 258 0.60 15.55 -21.48
CA GLY A 258 -0.60 15.55 -22.30
C GLY A 258 -1.25 14.17 -22.44
N LEU A 259 -0.47 13.10 -22.54
CA LEU A 259 -1.00 11.73 -22.52
C LEU A 259 -1.71 11.42 -21.19
N ILE A 260 -1.07 11.74 -20.07
CA ILE A 260 -1.62 11.53 -18.73
C ILE A 260 -2.91 12.36 -18.54
N PHE A 261 -2.84 13.66 -18.83
CA PHE A 261 -4.00 14.53 -18.70
C PHE A 261 -5.11 14.17 -19.70
N GLY A 262 -4.77 13.67 -20.88
CA GLY A 262 -5.73 13.20 -21.89
C GLY A 262 -6.54 12.01 -21.40
N GLU A 263 -5.90 11.05 -20.73
CA GLU A 263 -6.58 9.92 -20.10
C GLU A 263 -7.54 10.39 -18.99
N PHE A 264 -7.06 11.23 -18.06
CA PHE A 264 -7.91 11.79 -17.00
C PHE A 264 -9.07 12.63 -17.56
N LEU A 265 -8.80 13.47 -18.57
CA LEU A 265 -9.81 14.31 -19.19
C LEU A 265 -10.87 13.46 -19.90
N SER A 266 -10.46 12.40 -20.61
CA SER A 266 -11.37 11.43 -21.20
C SER A 266 -12.26 10.80 -20.14
N ALA A 267 -11.69 10.34 -19.02
CA ALA A 267 -12.44 9.76 -17.92
C ALA A 267 -13.48 10.73 -17.32
N CYS A 268 -13.08 11.99 -17.09
CA CYS A 268 -13.98 13.03 -16.62
C CYS A 268 -15.07 13.37 -17.66
N MET A 269 -14.72 13.53 -18.93
CA MET A 269 -15.66 13.86 -20.01
C MET A 269 -16.73 12.78 -20.16
N TRP A 270 -16.33 11.51 -20.26
CA TRP A 270 -17.29 10.40 -20.39
C TRP A 270 -18.15 10.23 -19.14
N SER A 271 -17.59 10.46 -17.95
CA SER A 271 -18.36 10.44 -16.69
C SER A 271 -19.39 11.57 -16.65
N LEU A 272 -19.05 12.77 -17.14
CA LEU A 272 -19.99 13.90 -17.24
C LEU A 272 -21.08 13.66 -18.29
N ILE A 273 -20.73 13.09 -19.45
CA ILE A 273 -21.71 12.69 -20.48
C ILE A 273 -22.67 11.65 -19.91
N ALA A 274 -22.15 10.63 -19.24
CA ALA A 274 -22.95 9.58 -18.62
C ALA A 274 -23.89 10.16 -17.54
N TRP A 275 -23.39 11.09 -16.73
CA TRP A 275 -24.21 11.79 -15.73
C TRP A 275 -25.32 12.63 -16.36
N PHE A 276 -25.00 13.43 -17.39
CA PHE A 276 -25.96 14.32 -18.03
C PHE A 276 -27.06 13.55 -18.78
N TRP A 277 -26.71 12.42 -19.41
CA TRP A 277 -27.65 11.60 -20.21
C TRP A 277 -28.21 10.41 -19.44
N GLN A 278 -27.91 10.28 -18.15
CA GLN A 278 -28.27 9.15 -17.30
C GLN A 278 -27.90 7.78 -17.90
N LEU A 279 -26.79 7.74 -18.63
CA LEU A 279 -26.21 6.50 -19.16
C LEU A 279 -25.38 5.82 -18.07
N PRO A 280 -25.25 4.47 -18.10
CA PRO A 280 -24.30 3.79 -17.24
C PRO A 280 -22.89 4.33 -17.52
N THR A 281 -22.18 4.72 -16.46
CA THR A 281 -20.80 5.17 -16.58
C THR A 281 -19.95 4.06 -17.19
N PRO A 282 -19.17 4.34 -18.24
CA PRO A 282 -18.31 3.32 -18.83
C PRO A 282 -17.39 2.76 -17.76
N THR A 283 -17.23 1.44 -17.78
CA THR A 283 -16.26 0.76 -16.91
C THR A 283 -14.88 1.17 -17.39
N PHE A 284 -14.30 2.16 -16.72
CA PHE A 284 -12.88 2.39 -16.84
C PHE A 284 -12.19 1.18 -16.23
N PRO A 285 -11.27 0.52 -16.96
CA PRO A 285 -10.33 -0.40 -16.35
C PRO A 285 -9.42 0.46 -15.48
N TRP A 286 -9.93 0.86 -14.33
CA TRP A 286 -9.10 1.41 -13.30
C TRP A 286 -8.09 0.33 -12.94
N PRO A 287 -6.83 0.69 -12.84
CA PRO A 287 -5.97 -0.02 -11.95
C PRO A 287 -6.54 0.13 -10.51
#